data_AF-A0AA88M5X2-F1
#
_entry.id   AF-A0AA88M5X2-F1
#
_cell.length_a   1.000
_cell.length_b   1.000
_cell.length_c   1.000
_cell.angle_alpha   90.00
_cell.angle_beta   90.00
_cell.angle_gamma   90.00
#
_symmetry.space_group_name_H-M   'P 1'
#
loop_
_entity.id
_entity.type
_entity.pdbx_description
1 polymer ?
#
loop_
_entity_poly.entity_id
_entity_poly.type
_entity_poly.pdbx_seq_one_letter_code
_entity_poly.pdbx_strand_id
1 'polypeptide(L)'
;MYSCLLALVMGCHVTAEITHEVVEEKQSVALPCPQPVGDKVTWSRKSNGRKVDLITADGNKDTRHNDPNKRYSSVADQSKSLLIIRAAVSDSGTYVCNNQTVKLTVIPSGTIRVNVAERSSVTLDCSDVGGSKVPSWSRETAGERQQLTLPVSAEDKSLTLRDVRLRDSGLYDCDGKPAAYVTVTKAETSSPPKPNTSSTQKLQII
;
A
#
# COMPACT_ATOMS: atom_id res chain seq x y z
N MET A 1 -50.14 19.44 -20.51
CA MET A 1 -48.68 19.55 -20.72
C MET A 1 -48.01 18.57 -19.78
N TYR A 2 -47.48 17.47 -20.30
CA TYR A 2 -46.74 16.46 -19.54
C TYR A 2 -45.32 16.98 -19.29
N SER A 3 -44.94 17.15 -18.02
CA SER A 3 -43.57 17.51 -17.65
C SER A 3 -42.81 16.22 -17.33
N CYS A 4 -41.85 15.87 -18.20
CA CYS A 4 -41.01 14.69 -18.06
C CYS A 4 -39.99 14.88 -16.93
N LEU A 5 -40.08 14.06 -15.89
CA LEU A 5 -39.05 13.88 -14.88
C LEU A 5 -37.87 13.12 -15.51
N LEU A 6 -36.78 13.82 -15.82
CA LEU A 6 -35.50 13.21 -16.18
C LEU A 6 -34.72 12.91 -14.90
N ALA A 7 -34.83 11.68 -14.40
CA ALA A 7 -33.96 11.15 -13.36
C ALA A 7 -32.61 10.77 -13.99
N LEU A 8 -31.60 11.63 -13.82
CA LEU A 8 -30.21 11.31 -14.12
C LEU A 8 -29.67 10.35 -13.06
N VAL A 9 -29.74 9.05 -13.33
CA VAL A 9 -29.01 8.04 -12.56
C VAL A 9 -27.53 8.18 -12.94
N MET A 10 -26.77 8.95 -12.16
CA MET A 10 -25.30 8.87 -12.21
C MET A 10 -24.90 7.48 -11.72
N GLY A 11 -24.56 6.61 -12.68
CA GLY A 11 -23.91 5.34 -12.40
C GLY A 11 -22.61 5.60 -11.66
N CYS A 12 -22.55 5.16 -10.40
CA CYS A 12 -21.32 5.18 -9.62
C CYS A 12 -20.42 4.08 -10.18
N HIS A 13 -19.47 4.43 -11.07
CA HIS A 13 -18.38 3.55 -11.43
C HIS A 13 -17.44 3.44 -10.24
N VAL A 14 -17.77 2.56 -9.29
CA VAL A 14 -16.85 2.20 -8.21
C VAL A 14 -15.76 1.32 -8.84
N THR A 15 -14.70 1.94 -9.33
CA THR A 15 -13.44 1.23 -9.54
C THR A 15 -13.00 0.71 -8.18
N ALA A 16 -13.03 -0.61 -7.99
CA ALA A 16 -12.53 -1.22 -6.77
C ALA A 16 -11.03 -0.96 -6.67
N GLU A 17 -10.66 0.06 -5.90
CA GLU A 17 -9.28 0.35 -5.57
C GLU A 17 -8.77 -0.78 -4.67
N ILE A 18 -7.70 -1.45 -5.11
CA ILE A 18 -7.06 -2.49 -4.30
C ILE A 18 -6.30 -1.78 -3.18
N THR A 19 -6.74 -1.96 -1.94
CA THR A 19 -6.05 -1.42 -0.76
C THR A 19 -4.66 -2.04 -0.63
N HIS A 20 -3.63 -1.21 -0.51
CA HIS A 20 -2.26 -1.63 -0.27
C HIS A 20 -1.71 -0.96 0.99
N GLU A 21 -1.58 -1.74 2.04
CA GLU A 21 -1.03 -1.34 3.33
C GLU A 21 0.46 -1.59 3.40
N VAL A 22 1.17 -0.68 4.08
CA VAL A 22 2.62 -0.73 4.25
C VAL A 22 2.93 -0.48 5.71
N VAL A 23 3.63 -1.42 6.34
CA VAL A 23 3.99 -1.37 7.76
C VAL A 23 5.46 -1.69 7.95
N GLU A 24 6.07 -1.18 9.00
CA GLU A 24 7.42 -1.58 9.38
C GLU A 24 7.40 -2.88 10.19
N GLU A 25 8.46 -3.67 10.06
CA GLU A 25 8.64 -4.88 10.84
C GLU A 25 8.50 -4.59 12.34
N LYS A 26 7.91 -5.54 13.07
CA LYS A 26 7.59 -5.50 14.50
C LYS A 26 6.47 -4.54 14.90
N GLN A 27 6.03 -3.64 14.02
CA GLN A 27 4.83 -2.83 14.24
C GLN A 27 3.55 -3.65 14.02
N SER A 28 2.44 -3.21 14.59
CA SER A 28 1.12 -3.80 14.32
C SER A 28 0.42 -3.03 13.22
N VAL A 29 -0.38 -3.72 12.41
CA VAL A 29 -1.17 -3.11 11.32
C VAL A 29 -2.61 -3.62 11.36
N ALA A 30 -3.57 -2.73 11.07
CA ALA A 30 -4.96 -3.10 10.86
C ALA A 30 -5.26 -3.03 9.36
N LEU A 31 -5.53 -4.18 8.74
CA LEU A 31 -5.94 -4.25 7.33
C LEU A 31 -7.45 -4.03 7.23
N PRO A 32 -7.93 -2.93 6.63
CA PRO A 32 -9.37 -2.69 6.53
C PRO A 32 -10.03 -3.64 5.53
N CYS A 33 -11.21 -4.17 5.85
CA CYS A 33 -12.00 -4.90 4.87
C CYS A 33 -12.65 -3.89 3.91
N PRO A 34 -12.40 -3.95 2.59
CA PRO A 34 -12.95 -2.96 1.66
C PRO A 34 -14.49 -3.00 1.57
N GLN A 35 -15.08 -4.18 1.76
CA GLN A 35 -16.53 -4.37 1.79
C GLN A 35 -16.90 -5.41 2.85
N PRO A 36 -17.09 -5.00 4.12
CA PRO A 36 -17.66 -5.88 5.13
C PRO A 36 -19.12 -6.18 4.75
N VAL A 37 -19.51 -7.45 4.80
CA VAL A 37 -20.89 -7.87 4.52
C VAL A 37 -21.54 -8.27 5.84
N GLY A 38 -22.39 -7.39 6.38
CA GLY A 38 -22.97 -7.56 7.71
C GLY A 38 -21.88 -7.59 8.81
N ASP A 39 -22.15 -8.32 9.88
CA ASP A 39 -21.25 -8.43 11.03
C ASP A 39 -20.25 -9.59 10.93
N LYS A 40 -20.29 -10.38 9.85
CA LYS A 40 -19.46 -11.56 9.67
C LYS A 40 -18.43 -11.36 8.56
N VAL A 41 -17.15 -11.40 8.92
CA VAL A 41 -16.04 -11.35 7.96
C VAL A 41 -15.09 -12.52 8.18
N THR A 42 -14.67 -13.15 7.09
CA THR A 42 -13.59 -14.15 7.11
C THR A 42 -12.36 -13.55 6.45
N TRP A 43 -11.30 -13.44 7.23
CA TRP A 43 -9.99 -13.04 6.77
C TRP A 43 -9.18 -14.27 6.42
N SER A 44 -8.50 -14.20 5.28
CA SER A 44 -7.72 -15.28 4.73
C SER A 44 -6.48 -14.72 4.05
N ARG A 45 -5.47 -15.56 3.87
CA ARG A 45 -4.23 -15.22 3.16
C ARG A 45 -4.09 -16.07 1.92
N LYS A 46 -3.71 -15.47 0.79
CA LYS A 46 -3.27 -16.21 -0.39
C LYS A 46 -1.82 -16.65 -0.18
N SER A 47 -1.59 -17.95 -0.27
CA SER A 47 -0.25 -18.57 -0.23
C SER A 47 -0.19 -19.68 -1.27
N ASN A 48 0.81 -19.66 -2.15
CA ASN A 48 0.99 -20.63 -3.23
C ASN A 48 -0.27 -20.86 -4.08
N GLY A 49 -0.99 -19.78 -4.42
CA GLY A 49 -2.24 -19.83 -5.19
C GLY A 49 -3.45 -20.36 -4.43
N ARG A 50 -3.32 -20.75 -3.15
CA ARG A 50 -4.41 -21.22 -2.30
C ARG A 50 -4.81 -20.16 -1.28
N LYS A 51 -6.12 -20.07 -1.02
CA LYS A 51 -6.69 -19.25 0.05
C LYS A 51 -6.71 -20.07 1.34
N VAL A 52 -6.12 -19.55 2.41
CA VAL A 52 -6.10 -20.16 3.74
C VAL A 52 -6.78 -19.22 4.72
N ASP A 53 -7.86 -19.67 5.34
CA ASP A 53 -8.61 -18.87 6.31
C ASP A 53 -7.78 -18.67 7.59
N LEU A 54 -7.67 -17.43 8.06
CA LEU A 54 -6.91 -17.08 9.26
C LEU A 54 -7.84 -17.01 10.46
N ILE A 55 -8.85 -16.15 10.37
CA ILE A 55 -9.86 -15.91 11.39
C ILE A 55 -11.22 -15.62 10.74
N THR A 56 -12.30 -15.89 11.46
CA THR A 56 -13.65 -15.39 11.17
C THR A 56 -14.11 -14.56 12.36
N ALA A 57 -14.39 -13.29 12.11
CA ALA A 57 -15.09 -12.42 13.06
C ALA A 57 -16.59 -12.51 12.78
N ASP A 58 -17.38 -12.65 13.84
CA ASP A 58 -18.84 -12.67 13.82
C ASP A 58 -19.35 -11.89 15.03
N GLY A 59 -19.79 -10.65 14.79
CA GLY A 59 -20.12 -9.70 15.85
C GLY A 59 -18.90 -9.40 16.74
N ASN A 60 -18.97 -9.78 18.02
CA ASN A 60 -17.89 -9.59 19.00
C ASN A 60 -17.01 -10.83 19.20
N LYS A 61 -17.18 -11.87 18.37
CA LYS A 61 -16.49 -13.14 18.54
C LYS A 61 -15.53 -13.42 17.40
N ASP A 62 -14.27 -13.67 17.74
CA ASP A 62 -13.25 -14.16 16.82
C ASP A 62 -13.11 -15.68 16.92
N THR A 63 -13.28 -16.36 15.78
CA THR A 63 -12.94 -17.78 15.60
C THR A 63 -11.63 -17.87 14.84
N ARG A 64 -10.62 -18.52 15.43
CA ARG A 64 -9.31 -18.70 14.80
C ARG A 64 -9.25 -20.02 14.04
N HIS A 65 -8.63 -20.02 12.86
CA HIS A 65 -8.47 -21.20 12.01
C HIS A 65 -7.00 -21.58 11.85
N ASN A 66 -6.18 -20.65 11.34
CA ASN A 66 -4.75 -20.87 11.06
C ASN A 66 -3.87 -19.81 11.74
N ASP A 67 -4.02 -19.69 13.07
CA ASP A 67 -3.29 -18.71 13.90
C ASP A 67 -2.74 -19.34 15.20
N PRO A 68 -1.76 -20.26 15.11
CA PRO A 68 -1.21 -20.93 16.29
C PRO A 68 -0.54 -19.94 17.26
N ASN A 69 0.00 -18.84 16.73
CA ASN A 69 0.73 -17.83 17.50
C ASN A 69 -0.17 -16.71 18.03
N LYS A 70 -1.48 -16.77 17.77
CA LYS A 70 -2.48 -15.79 18.22
C LYS A 70 -2.12 -14.35 17.84
N ARG A 71 -1.55 -14.15 16.64
CA ARG A 71 -1.14 -12.81 16.16
C ARG A 71 -2.24 -12.10 15.38
N TYR A 72 -3.34 -12.79 15.10
CA TYR A 72 -4.48 -12.24 14.39
C TYR A 72 -5.66 -12.02 15.33
N SER A 73 -6.32 -10.87 15.17
CA SER A 73 -7.61 -10.57 15.77
C SER A 73 -8.39 -9.63 14.88
N SER A 74 -9.70 -9.52 15.10
CA SER A 74 -10.49 -8.46 14.49
C SER A 74 -10.36 -7.16 15.28
N VAL A 75 -10.54 -6.05 14.59
CA VAL A 75 -10.74 -4.73 15.18
C VAL A 75 -12.23 -4.42 15.11
N ALA A 76 -12.81 -3.95 16.21
CA ALA A 76 -14.21 -3.52 16.29
C ALA A 76 -14.43 -2.13 15.64
N ASP A 77 -13.89 -1.93 14.43
CA ASP A 77 -14.10 -0.74 13.62
C ASP A 77 -15.19 -0.98 12.56
N GLN A 78 -15.50 0.07 11.79
CA GLN A 78 -16.52 0.01 10.74
C GLN A 78 -16.10 -0.91 9.58
N SER A 79 -14.80 -1.06 9.35
CA SER A 79 -14.22 -1.90 8.29
C SER A 79 -13.95 -3.34 8.73
N LYS A 80 -14.29 -3.73 9.97
CA LYS A 80 -14.02 -5.06 10.54
C LYS A 80 -12.59 -5.53 10.25
N SER A 81 -11.63 -4.65 10.52
CA SER A 81 -10.24 -4.81 10.09
C SER A 81 -9.55 -6.03 10.72
N LEU A 82 -8.60 -6.62 10.00
CA LEU A 82 -7.70 -7.63 10.55
C LEU A 82 -6.51 -6.94 11.23
N LEU A 83 -6.39 -7.09 12.54
CA LEU A 83 -5.18 -6.72 13.26
C LEU A 83 -4.13 -7.83 13.10
N ILE A 84 -2.93 -7.45 12.64
CA ILE A 84 -1.74 -8.29 12.64
C ILE A 84 -0.78 -7.71 13.67
N ILE A 85 -0.54 -8.46 14.75
CA ILE A 85 0.34 -8.04 15.83
C ILE A 85 1.78 -8.39 15.48
N ARG A 86 2.68 -7.40 15.64
CA ARG A 86 4.12 -7.54 15.43
C ARG A 86 4.43 -8.16 14.06
N ALA A 87 4.15 -7.42 13.01
CA ALA A 87 4.34 -7.83 11.63
C ALA A 87 5.77 -8.34 11.38
N ALA A 88 5.89 -9.49 10.75
CA ALA A 88 7.16 -10.03 10.27
C ALA A 88 7.26 -9.84 8.76
N VAL A 89 8.47 -9.82 8.19
CA VAL A 89 8.66 -9.73 6.72
C VAL A 89 7.89 -10.84 6.00
N SER A 90 7.79 -12.03 6.60
CA SER A 90 7.00 -13.15 6.09
C SER A 90 5.49 -12.94 6.12
N ASP A 91 4.97 -11.85 6.68
CA ASP A 91 3.56 -11.46 6.61
C ASP A 91 3.23 -10.69 5.33
N SER A 92 4.22 -10.14 4.61
CA SER A 92 4.02 -9.53 3.30
C SER A 92 3.25 -10.48 2.38
N GLY A 93 2.20 -9.99 1.72
CA GLY A 93 1.33 -10.88 0.96
C GLY A 93 0.01 -10.27 0.55
N THR A 94 -0.78 -11.11 -0.11
CA THR A 94 -2.16 -10.81 -0.47
C THR A 94 -3.11 -11.45 0.53
N TYR A 95 -3.90 -10.61 1.20
CA TYR A 95 -4.97 -10.97 2.11
C TYR A 95 -6.32 -10.84 1.40
N VAL A 96 -7.29 -11.62 1.85
CA VAL A 96 -8.64 -11.59 1.32
C VAL A 96 -9.62 -11.51 2.49
N CYS A 97 -10.39 -10.44 2.52
CA CYS A 97 -11.55 -10.30 3.40
C CYS A 97 -12.80 -10.70 2.60
N ASN A 98 -13.47 -11.79 3.00
CA ASN A 98 -14.54 -12.41 2.23
C ASN A 98 -14.10 -12.68 0.78
N ASN A 99 -14.39 -11.77 -0.16
CA ASN A 99 -13.98 -11.84 -1.56
C ASN A 99 -13.14 -10.64 -2.03
N GLN A 100 -12.87 -9.66 -1.16
CA GLN A 100 -12.11 -8.46 -1.48
C GLN A 100 -10.64 -8.62 -1.12
N THR A 101 -9.77 -8.11 -1.99
CA THR A 101 -8.32 -8.27 -1.85
C THR A 101 -7.69 -7.06 -1.18
N VAL A 102 -6.79 -7.30 -0.23
CA VAL A 102 -5.94 -6.29 0.43
C VAL A 102 -4.49 -6.76 0.35
N LYS A 103 -3.59 -5.88 -0.08
CA LYS A 103 -2.15 -6.15 -0.19
C LYS A 103 -1.44 -5.60 1.04
N LEU A 104 -0.47 -6.34 1.58
CA LEU A 104 0.38 -5.90 2.69
C LEU A 104 1.84 -6.04 2.30
N THR A 105 2.62 -4.97 2.45
CA THR A 105 4.09 -5.03 2.48
C THR A 105 4.59 -4.72 3.87
N VAL A 106 5.44 -5.59 4.42
CA VAL A 106 6.18 -5.35 5.67
C VAL A 106 7.61 -4.96 5.32
N ILE A 107 8.01 -3.75 5.72
CA ILE A 107 9.35 -3.21 5.46
C ILE A 107 10.31 -3.73 6.53
N PRO A 108 11.39 -4.44 6.16
CA PRO A 108 12.41 -4.89 7.10
C PRO A 108 13.01 -3.75 7.92
N SER A 109 13.33 -4.01 9.19
CA SER A 109 13.94 -3.02 10.08
C SER A 109 15.22 -2.43 9.46
N GLY A 110 15.39 -1.11 9.50
CA GLY A 110 16.60 -0.43 9.01
C GLY A 110 16.63 -0.17 7.50
N THR A 111 15.57 -0.53 6.75
CA THR A 111 15.45 -0.20 5.32
C THR A 111 15.29 1.30 5.13
N ILE A 112 16.04 1.88 4.18
CA ILE A 112 15.95 3.31 3.83
C ILE A 112 14.60 3.59 3.17
N ARG A 113 13.93 4.69 3.55
CA ARG A 113 12.68 5.14 2.90
C ARG A 113 12.95 6.27 1.92
N VAL A 114 12.39 6.15 0.73
CA VAL A 114 12.58 7.11 -0.36
C VAL A 114 11.23 7.52 -0.91
N ASN A 115 10.91 8.82 -0.83
CA ASN A 115 9.72 9.39 -1.45
C ASN A 115 10.14 10.07 -2.76
N VAL A 116 9.44 9.77 -3.85
CA VAL A 116 9.77 10.28 -5.17
C VAL A 116 8.49 10.70 -5.89
N ALA A 117 8.50 11.86 -6.55
CA ALA A 117 7.34 12.31 -7.31
C ALA A 117 7.20 11.49 -8.60
N GLU A 118 5.98 11.19 -9.01
CA GLU A 118 5.69 10.57 -10.30
C GLU A 118 6.34 11.40 -11.42
N ARG A 119 6.88 10.71 -12.43
CA ARG A 119 7.60 11.29 -13.58
C ARG A 119 9.00 11.82 -13.30
N SER A 120 9.46 11.74 -12.06
CA SER A 120 10.84 12.09 -11.71
C SER A 120 11.78 10.87 -11.80
N SER A 121 13.02 11.02 -11.35
CA SER A 121 14.02 9.96 -11.32
C SER A 121 14.65 9.86 -9.94
N VAL A 122 15.08 8.65 -9.57
CA VAL A 122 15.77 8.40 -8.31
C VAL A 122 16.85 7.34 -8.51
N THR A 123 17.97 7.51 -7.82
CA THR A 123 19.07 6.54 -7.81
C THR A 123 19.10 5.85 -6.44
N LEU A 124 19.14 4.52 -6.45
CA LEU A 124 19.23 3.68 -5.27
C LEU A 124 20.63 3.09 -5.20
N ASP A 125 21.28 3.23 -4.05
CA ASP A 125 22.62 2.72 -3.81
C ASP A 125 22.57 1.31 -3.23
N CYS A 126 23.57 0.50 -3.58
CA CYS A 126 23.76 -0.82 -3.00
C CYS A 126 24.95 -0.81 -2.04
N SER A 127 24.68 -0.69 -0.75
CA SER A 127 25.68 -0.35 0.28
C SER A 127 26.68 -1.46 0.64
N ASP A 128 26.65 -2.64 0.00
CA ASP A 128 27.34 -3.85 0.48
C ASP A 128 28.13 -4.63 -0.58
N VAL A 129 28.32 -4.11 -1.80
CA VAL A 129 28.99 -4.88 -2.87
C VAL A 129 30.51 -4.69 -2.80
N GLY A 130 31.18 -5.57 -2.05
CA GLY A 130 32.60 -5.82 -2.26
C GLY A 130 32.85 -6.45 -3.64
N GLY A 131 33.82 -5.93 -4.40
CA GLY A 131 34.28 -6.53 -5.67
C GLY A 131 33.74 -5.89 -6.95
N SER A 132 34.10 -6.46 -8.11
CA SER A 132 33.85 -5.91 -9.46
C SER A 132 32.52 -6.34 -10.10
N LYS A 133 31.65 -7.04 -9.36
CA LYS A 133 30.41 -7.61 -9.91
C LYS A 133 29.29 -6.56 -9.98
N VAL A 134 28.55 -6.56 -11.09
CA VAL A 134 27.31 -5.78 -11.24
C VAL A 134 26.22 -6.41 -10.35
N PRO A 135 25.58 -5.64 -9.44
CA PRO A 135 24.56 -6.19 -8.56
C PRO A 135 23.29 -6.55 -9.32
N SER A 136 22.59 -7.56 -8.81
CA SER A 136 21.23 -7.90 -9.23
C SER A 136 20.21 -7.09 -8.42
N TRP A 137 19.18 -6.61 -9.10
CA TRP A 137 18.12 -5.83 -8.47
C TRP A 137 16.77 -6.51 -8.62
N SER A 138 15.98 -6.49 -7.55
CA SER A 138 14.59 -6.95 -7.55
C SER A 138 13.70 -5.94 -6.85
N ARG A 139 12.42 -5.92 -7.21
CA ARG A 139 11.38 -5.19 -6.48
C ARG A 139 10.37 -6.17 -5.93
N GLU A 140 10.05 -6.05 -4.65
CA GLU A 140 8.97 -6.76 -3.99
C GLU A 140 7.79 -5.83 -3.71
N THR A 141 6.60 -6.29 -4.07
CA THR A 141 5.33 -5.63 -3.74
C THR A 141 4.39 -6.68 -3.17
N ALA A 142 4.00 -6.54 -1.91
CA ALA A 142 3.07 -7.44 -1.24
C ALA A 142 3.45 -8.93 -1.34
N GLY A 143 4.73 -9.25 -1.09
CA GLY A 143 5.28 -10.60 -1.16
C GLY A 143 5.51 -11.13 -2.59
N GLU A 144 5.16 -10.38 -3.63
CA GLU A 144 5.45 -10.72 -5.02
C GLU A 144 6.75 -10.06 -5.45
N ARG A 145 7.75 -10.87 -5.79
CA ARG A 145 9.09 -10.40 -6.20
C ARG A 145 9.26 -10.42 -7.71
N GLN A 146 9.71 -9.30 -8.26
CA GLN A 146 10.02 -9.13 -9.67
C GLN A 146 11.51 -8.82 -9.84
N GLN A 147 12.22 -9.63 -10.63
CA GLN A 147 13.59 -9.30 -11.03
C GLN A 147 13.57 -8.15 -12.04
N LEU A 148 14.42 -7.14 -11.83
CA LEU A 148 14.48 -5.97 -12.69
C LEU A 148 15.52 -6.18 -13.79
N THR A 149 15.10 -5.95 -15.03
CA THR A 149 15.99 -5.94 -16.21
C THR A 149 16.23 -4.49 -16.63
N LEU A 150 16.86 -3.72 -15.75
CA LEU A 150 17.18 -2.31 -15.97
C LEU A 150 18.69 -2.13 -16.14
N PRO A 151 19.15 -1.12 -16.89
CA PRO A 151 20.56 -0.78 -16.95
C PRO A 151 21.03 -0.34 -15.56
N VAL A 152 21.90 -1.14 -14.95
CA VAL A 152 22.57 -0.84 -13.68
C VAL A 152 23.89 -0.17 -14.00
N SER A 153 24.22 0.94 -13.33
CA SER A 153 25.56 1.53 -13.45
C SER A 153 26.56 0.52 -12.92
N ALA A 154 27.40 -0.04 -13.80
CA ALA A 154 28.43 -0.99 -13.38
C ALA A 154 29.50 -0.31 -12.50
N GLU A 155 29.67 1.01 -12.65
CA GLU A 155 30.67 1.82 -11.98
C GLU A 155 30.20 2.20 -10.56
N ASP A 156 28.97 2.69 -10.43
CA ASP A 156 28.41 3.14 -9.15
C ASP A 156 27.59 2.07 -8.41
N LYS A 157 27.37 0.92 -9.08
CA LYS A 157 26.57 -0.21 -8.58
C LYS A 157 25.17 0.19 -8.12
N SER A 158 24.65 1.25 -8.73
CA SER A 158 23.39 1.88 -8.38
C SER A 158 22.33 1.60 -9.42
N LEU A 159 21.07 1.59 -8.96
CA LEU A 159 19.89 1.47 -9.82
C LEU A 159 19.24 2.84 -9.98
N THR A 160 19.22 3.36 -11.22
CA THR A 160 18.47 4.57 -11.53
C THR A 160 17.10 4.22 -12.09
N LEU A 161 16.04 4.59 -11.36
CA LEU A 161 14.67 4.57 -11.84
C LEU A 161 14.38 5.91 -12.52
N ARG A 162 13.90 5.89 -13.76
CA ARG A 162 13.56 7.09 -14.55
C ARG A 162 12.07 7.09 -14.88
N ASP A 163 11.48 8.28 -14.98
CA ASP A 163 10.04 8.46 -15.28
C ASP A 163 9.14 7.59 -14.39
N VAL A 164 9.43 7.57 -13.08
CA VAL A 164 8.81 6.66 -12.12
C VAL A 164 7.29 6.81 -12.09
N ARG A 165 6.57 5.69 -12.01
CA ARG A 165 5.11 5.62 -11.94
C ARG A 165 4.64 5.17 -10.57
N LEU A 166 3.38 5.41 -10.23
CA LEU A 166 2.80 4.95 -8.95
C LEU A 166 3.05 3.44 -8.69
N ARG A 167 2.93 2.62 -9.74
CA ARG A 167 3.20 1.17 -9.71
C ARG A 167 4.66 0.80 -9.43
N ASP A 168 5.58 1.75 -9.48
CA ASP A 168 6.99 1.52 -9.20
C ASP A 168 7.31 1.61 -7.71
N SER A 169 6.32 1.90 -6.87
CA SER A 169 6.45 1.79 -5.41
C SER A 169 6.69 0.35 -4.97
N GLY A 170 7.52 0.15 -3.95
CA GLY A 170 7.81 -1.18 -3.42
C GLY A 170 9.14 -1.25 -2.67
N LEU A 171 9.44 -2.44 -2.15
CA LEU A 171 10.70 -2.75 -1.52
C LEU A 171 11.71 -3.15 -2.59
N TYR A 172 12.77 -2.37 -2.76
CA TYR A 172 13.86 -2.67 -3.68
C TYR A 172 14.98 -3.38 -2.94
N ASP A 173 15.39 -4.51 -3.48
CA ASP A 173 16.49 -5.30 -2.97
C ASP A 173 17.65 -5.32 -3.96
N CYS A 174 18.85 -5.24 -3.41
CA CYS A 174 20.10 -5.44 -4.12
C CYS A 174 20.74 -6.74 -3.65
N ASP A 175 21.02 -7.66 -4.58
CA ASP A 175 21.58 -8.99 -4.30
C ASP A 175 20.86 -9.74 -3.16
N GLY A 176 19.53 -9.60 -3.13
CA GLY A 176 18.66 -10.23 -2.15
C GLY A 176 18.60 -9.55 -0.77
N LYS A 177 19.28 -8.42 -0.59
CA LYS A 177 19.23 -7.60 0.63
C LYS A 177 18.37 -6.34 0.43
N PRO A 178 17.57 -5.94 1.43
CA PRO A 178 16.82 -4.69 1.38
C PRO A 178 17.73 -3.49 1.19
N ALA A 179 17.50 -2.70 0.14
CA ALA A 179 18.22 -1.46 -0.13
C ALA A 179 17.37 -0.25 0.24
N ALA A 180 16.14 -0.18 -0.29
CA ALA A 180 15.22 0.91 -0.01
C ALA A 180 13.76 0.52 -0.23
N TYR A 181 12.85 1.13 0.53
CA TYR A 181 11.43 1.16 0.20
C TYR A 181 11.11 2.48 -0.51
N VAL A 182 10.69 2.39 -1.77
CA VAL A 182 10.34 3.54 -2.60
C VAL A 182 8.83 3.75 -2.58
N THR A 183 8.41 4.97 -2.28
CA THR A 183 7.02 5.43 -2.40
C THR A 183 6.95 6.48 -3.50
N VAL A 184 6.18 6.20 -4.55
CA VAL A 184 5.94 7.14 -5.64
C VAL A 184 4.62 7.88 -5.38
N THR A 185 4.66 9.21 -5.33
CA THR A 185 3.48 10.06 -5.10
C THR A 185 3.13 10.86 -6.34
N LYS A 186 1.84 11.17 -6.57
CA LYS A 186 1.48 12.12 -7.64
C LYS A 186 2.11 13.48 -7.31
N ALA A 187 2.72 14.12 -8.29
CA ALA A 187 3.20 15.49 -8.12
C ALA A 187 2.00 16.39 -7.78
N GLU A 188 2.11 17.18 -6.71
CA GLU A 188 1.14 18.23 -6.44
C GLU A 188 1.26 19.25 -7.57
N THR A 189 0.28 19.29 -8.48
CA THR A 189 0.13 20.45 -9.34
C THR A 189 -0.26 21.61 -8.43
N SER A 190 0.68 22.49 -8.13
CA SER A 190 0.37 23.79 -7.52
C SER A 190 -0.63 24.50 -8.43
N SER A 191 -1.91 24.45 -8.08
CA SER A 191 -2.89 25.34 -8.69
C SER A 191 -2.42 26.78 -8.48
N PRO A 192 -2.49 27.66 -9.50
CA PRO A 192 -2.15 29.07 -9.32
C PRO A 192 -2.93 29.65 -8.14
N PRO A 193 -2.31 30.51 -7.30
CA PRO A 193 -3.00 31.11 -6.18
C PRO A 193 -4.24 31.85 -6.68
N LYS A 194 -5.41 31.42 -6.20
CA LYS A 194 -6.68 32.09 -6.45
C LYS A 194 -6.56 33.52 -5.92
N PRO A 195 -6.81 34.58 -6.72
CA PRO A 195 -6.68 35.94 -6.23
C PRO A 195 -7.66 36.15 -5.07
N ASN A 196 -7.13 36.62 -3.93
CA ASN A 196 -7.91 36.95 -2.75
C ASN A 196 -8.80 38.16 -3.06
N THR A 197 -10.10 37.92 -3.26
CA THR A 197 -11.10 38.98 -3.22
C THR A 197 -11.39 39.31 -1.77
N SER A 198 -10.64 40.27 -1.20
CA SER A 198 -10.96 40.85 0.10
C SER A 198 -12.22 41.71 -0.03
N SER A 199 -13.34 41.23 0.49
CA SER A 199 -14.54 42.02 0.72
C SER A 199 -14.30 42.99 1.88
N THR A 200 -14.11 44.26 1.58
CA THR A 200 -14.07 45.36 2.56
C THR A 200 -15.43 45.46 3.25
N GLN A 201 -15.48 45.09 4.54
CA GLN A 201 -16.64 45.35 5.39
C GLN A 201 -16.57 46.80 5.89
N LYS A 202 -17.56 47.60 5.50
CA LYS A 202 -17.68 49.02 5.85
C LYS A 202 -18.16 49.13 7.30
N LEU A 203 -17.37 49.76 8.17
CA LEU A 203 -17.72 50.04 9.56
C LEU A 203 -18.79 51.15 9.61
N GLN A 204 -19.93 50.88 10.25
CA GLN A 204 -20.99 51.86 10.50
C GLN A 204 -20.88 52.30 11.96
N ILE A 205 -20.51 53.56 12.17
CA ILE A 205 -20.41 54.18 13.51
C ILE A 205 -21.81 54.70 13.87
N ILE A 206 -22.29 54.34 15.07
CA ILE A 206 -23.48 54.90 15.73
C ILE A 206 -23.03 56.13 16.52
#